data_AF-A0A7J9UVI6-F1
#
_entry.id   AF-A0A7J9UVI6-F1
#
_cell.length_a   1.000
_cell.length_b   1.000
_cell.length_c   1.000
_cell.angle_alpha   90.00
_cell.angle_beta   90.00
_cell.angle_gamma   90.00
#
_symmetry.space_group_name_H-M   'P 1'
#
loop_
_entity.id
_entity.type
_entity.pdbx_description
1 polymer ?
#
loop_
_entity_poly.entity_id
_entity_poly.type
_entity_poly.pdbx_seq_one_letter_code
_entity_poly.pdbx_strand_id
1 'polypeptide(L)'
;MRVKMAEAVSLAKLFGPTEVDWALGHAAVHGRFAEADLPSILGHHAGGEVGKVHRAAEDRSLTQGTSAWAALGQQPPPATDAGTGEKETAR
;
A
#
# COMPACT_ATOMS: atom_id res chain seq x y z
N MET A 1 9.55 20.98 -18.73
CA MET A 1 9.88 19.69 -19.38
C MET A 1 11.31 19.57 -19.88
N ARG A 2 11.86 20.57 -20.59
CA ARG A 2 13.19 20.46 -21.24
C ARG A 2 14.33 20.05 -20.30
N VAL A 3 14.40 20.62 -19.10
CA VAL A 3 15.46 20.32 -18.10
C VAL A 3 15.42 18.84 -17.67
N LYS A 4 14.24 18.34 -17.31
CA LYS A 4 14.04 16.94 -16.89
C LYS A 4 14.36 15.94 -18.01
N MET A 5 14.03 16.27 -19.26
CA MET A 5 14.42 15.42 -20.40
C MET A 5 15.94 15.44 -20.64
N ALA A 6 16.63 16.57 -20.42
CA ALA A 6 18.08 16.62 -20.52
C ALA A 6 18.77 15.77 -19.42
N GLU A 7 18.19 15.74 -18.23
CA GLU A 7 18.59 14.84 -17.15
C GLU A 7 18.38 13.37 -17.53
N ALA A 8 17.21 13.01 -18.09
CA ALA A 8 16.94 11.66 -18.59
C ALA A 8 17.98 11.20 -19.63
N VAL A 9 18.35 12.07 -20.58
CA VAL A 9 19.39 11.79 -21.57
C VAL A 9 20.77 11.63 -20.92
N SER A 10 21.04 12.34 -19.82
CA SER A 10 22.28 12.19 -19.06
C SER A 10 22.30 10.85 -18.31
N LEU A 11 21.18 10.45 -17.71
CA LEU A 11 21.01 9.13 -17.07
C LEU A 11 21.15 7.98 -18.07
N ALA A 12 20.68 8.14 -19.30
CA ALA A 12 20.82 7.12 -20.35
C ALA A 12 22.28 6.79 -20.68
N LYS A 13 23.21 7.73 -20.45
CA LYS A 13 24.66 7.48 -20.59
C LYS A 13 25.22 6.59 -19.47
N LEU A 14 24.56 6.55 -18.32
CA LEU A 14 25.01 5.84 -17.12
C LEU A 14 24.35 4.45 -16.99
N PHE A 15 23.04 4.36 -17.27
CA PHE A 15 22.24 3.14 -17.11
C PHE A 15 21.91 2.44 -18.43
N GLY A 16 22.16 3.10 -19.56
CA GLY A 16 21.76 2.64 -20.88
C GLY A 16 20.39 3.18 -21.33
N PRO A 17 20.15 3.31 -22.64
CA PRO A 17 18.93 3.91 -23.17
C PRO A 17 17.67 3.07 -22.94
N THR A 18 17.78 1.73 -22.97
CA THR A 18 16.64 0.81 -22.80
C THR A 18 16.01 0.94 -21.41
N GLU A 19 16.84 0.98 -20.36
CA GLU A 19 16.38 1.11 -18.97
C GLU A 19 15.69 2.46 -18.73
N VAL A 20 16.25 3.53 -19.32
CA VAL A 20 15.66 4.87 -19.21
C VAL A 20 14.35 4.98 -19.99
N ASP A 21 14.24 4.37 -21.17
CA ASP A 21 13.00 4.33 -21.96
C ASP A 21 11.89 3.58 -21.20
N TRP A 22 12.22 2.44 -20.60
CA TRP A 22 11.31 1.71 -19.72
C TRP A 22 10.85 2.59 -18.54
N ALA A 23 11.77 3.27 -17.86
CA ALA A 23 11.42 4.13 -16.72
C ALA A 23 10.56 5.33 -17.14
N LEU A 24 10.80 5.89 -18.33
CA LEU A 24 9.97 6.94 -18.92
C LEU A 24 8.54 6.45 -19.20
N GLY A 25 8.40 5.23 -19.73
CA GLY A 25 7.10 4.59 -19.91
C GLY A 25 6.36 4.41 -18.58
N HIS A 26 7.06 3.94 -17.54
CA HIS A 26 6.51 3.76 -16.21
C HIS A 26 6.05 5.09 -15.58
N ALA A 27 6.88 6.12 -15.66
CA ALA A 27 6.57 7.48 -15.24
C ALA A 27 5.32 8.04 -15.95
N ALA A 28 5.19 7.82 -17.26
CA ALA A 28 4.06 8.29 -18.06
C ALA A 28 2.74 7.62 -17.64
N VAL A 29 2.74 6.30 -17.45
CA VAL A 29 1.55 5.53 -17.01
C VAL A 29 1.02 6.03 -15.66
N HIS A 30 1.92 6.43 -14.76
CA HIS A 30 1.55 6.91 -13.43
C HIS A 30 1.39 8.43 -13.33
N GLY A 31 1.64 9.18 -14.41
CA GLY A 31 1.62 10.65 -14.38
C GLY A 31 2.69 11.27 -13.47
N ARG A 32 3.79 10.55 -13.22
CA ARG A 32 4.84 10.92 -12.27
C ARG A 32 6.12 11.25 -13.02
N PHE A 33 6.32 12.51 -13.38
CA PHE A 33 7.58 12.96 -13.97
C PHE A 33 8.15 14.15 -13.19
N ALA A 34 8.27 13.94 -11.88
CA ALA A 34 8.82 14.90 -10.95
C ALA A 34 10.36 14.81 -10.89
N GLU A 35 10.97 15.70 -10.12
CA GLU A 35 12.41 15.65 -9.87
C GLU A 35 12.79 14.37 -9.09
N ALA A 36 13.93 13.78 -9.41
CA ALA A 36 14.43 12.52 -8.87
C ALA A 36 13.55 11.27 -9.10
N ASP A 37 12.42 11.38 -9.80
CA ASP A 37 11.51 10.25 -10.03
C ASP A 37 12.16 9.18 -10.95
N LEU A 38 12.80 9.61 -12.03
CA LEU A 38 13.56 8.73 -12.94
C LEU A 38 14.71 7.97 -12.24
N PRO A 39 15.64 8.62 -11.53
CA PRO A 39 16.65 7.93 -10.73
C PRO A 39 16.06 6.97 -9.69
N SER A 40 14.94 7.34 -9.05
CA SER A 40 14.27 6.49 -8.06
C SER A 40 13.67 5.24 -8.69
N ILE A 41 12.99 5.36 -9.83
CA ILE A 41 12.44 4.25 -10.61
C ILE A 41 13.56 3.31 -11.08
N LEU A 42 14.64 3.86 -11.64
CA LEU A 42 15.81 3.09 -12.09
C LEU A 42 16.51 2.36 -10.94
N GLY A 43 16.70 3.03 -9.80
CA GLY A 43 17.30 2.42 -8.61
C GLY A 43 16.45 1.29 -8.04
N HIS A 44 15.13 1.43 -8.04
CA HIS A 44 14.21 0.38 -7.64
C HIS A 44 14.22 -0.80 -8.62
N HIS A 45 14.25 -0.54 -9.92
CA HIS A 45 14.31 -1.56 -10.97
C HIS A 45 15.60 -2.38 -10.95
N ALA A 46 16.75 -1.70 -10.87
CA ALA A 46 18.06 -2.34 -10.78
C ALA A 46 18.26 -3.11 -9.47
N GLY A 47 17.57 -2.71 -8.40
CA GLY A 47 17.55 -3.37 -7.09
C GLY A 47 16.84 -4.73 -7.08
N GLY A 48 16.18 -5.11 -8.17
CA GLY A 48 16.02 -6.51 -8.54
C GLY A 48 15.38 -7.43 -7.51
N GLU A 49 14.44 -6.94 -6.70
CA GLU A 49 13.25 -7.70 -6.35
C GLU A 49 12.13 -6.66 -6.18
N VAL A 50 10.94 -6.94 -6.71
CA VAL A 50 9.71 -6.54 -6.01
C VAL A 50 9.74 -7.35 -4.71
N GLY A 51 10.64 -6.97 -3.79
CA GLY A 51 10.83 -7.65 -2.54
C GLY A 51 9.47 -7.68 -1.88
N LYS A 52 9.11 -8.85 -1.32
CA LYS A 52 7.85 -9.01 -0.59
C LYS A 52 7.61 -7.75 0.20
N VAL A 53 6.52 -7.03 -0.09
CA VAL A 53 6.16 -5.83 0.67
C VAL A 53 6.09 -6.29 2.13
N HIS A 54 7.10 -5.94 2.91
CA HIS A 54 7.21 -6.36 4.29
C HIS A 54 6.27 -5.46 5.10
N ARG A 55 4.98 -5.79 5.08
CA ARG A 55 4.04 -5.28 6.06
C ARG A 55 4.25 -6.08 7.34
N ALA A 56 4.58 -5.40 8.43
CA ALA A 56 4.48 -5.98 9.76
C ALA A 56 3.00 -6.29 9.99
N ALA A 57 2.65 -7.57 9.98
CA ALA A 57 1.37 -8.02 10.50
C ALA A 57 1.46 -8.06 12.04
N GLU A 58 0.32 -7.96 12.70
CA GLU A 58 0.24 -7.85 14.17
C GLU A 58 0.84 -9.08 14.88
N ASP A 59 0.91 -10.22 14.19
CA ASP A 59 1.57 -11.46 14.64
C ASP A 59 3.10 -11.36 14.70
N ARG A 60 3.70 -10.34 14.07
CA ARG A 60 5.15 -10.10 14.02
C ARG A 60 5.55 -8.68 14.40
N SER A 61 4.70 -7.97 15.15
CA SER A 61 4.99 -6.63 15.67
C SER A 61 5.05 -6.63 17.19
N LEU A 62 6.03 -5.92 17.78
CA LEU A 62 6.07 -5.64 19.23
C LEU A 62 5.16 -4.47 19.61
N THR A 63 4.68 -3.71 18.62
CA THR A 63 3.73 -2.63 18.83
C THR A 63 2.30 -3.14 18.71
N GLN A 64 1.42 -2.64 19.57
CA GLN A 64 0.00 -2.92 19.52
C GLN A 64 -0.59 -2.37 18.20
N GLY A 65 -1.29 -3.23 17.46
CA GLY A 65 -1.96 -2.85 16.21
C GLY A 65 -3.27 -2.10 16.43
N THR A 66 -3.88 -1.65 15.33
CA THR A 66 -5.15 -0.90 15.36
C THR A 66 -6.37 -1.76 15.02
N SER A 67 -6.22 -3.07 14.82
CA SER A 67 -7.33 -3.99 14.52
C SER A 67 -8.47 -3.93 15.54
N ALA A 68 -8.17 -3.71 16.83
CA ALA A 68 -9.17 -3.54 17.89
C ALA A 68 -10.14 -2.37 17.65
N TRP A 69 -9.73 -1.36 16.88
CA TRP A 69 -10.59 -0.23 16.51
C TRP A 69 -11.58 -0.55 15.39
N ALA A 70 -11.42 -1.67 14.67
CA ALA A 70 -12.34 -2.04 13.59
C ALA A 70 -13.78 -2.29 14.06
N ALA A 71 -13.98 -2.57 15.36
CA ALA A 71 -15.30 -2.73 15.97
C ALA A 71 -16.01 -1.38 16.24
N LEU A 72 -15.27 -0.27 16.25
CA LEU A 72 -15.84 1.06 16.51
C LEU A 72 -16.74 1.47 15.33
N GLY A 73 -18.05 1.55 15.57
CA GLY A 73 -19.06 1.91 14.55
C GLY A 73 -19.82 0.71 13.97
N GLN A 74 -19.47 -0.53 14.33
CA GLN A 74 -20.32 -1.69 14.04
C GLN A 74 -21.49 -1.70 15.03
N GLN A 75 -22.71 -1.66 14.50
CA GLN A 75 -23.90 -1.79 15.34
C GLN A 75 -23.94 -3.20 15.91
N PRO A 76 -24.02 -3.39 17.24
CA PRO A 76 -24.15 -4.72 17.81
C PRO A 76 -25.39 -5.39 17.20
N PRO A 77 -25.32 -6.71 16.91
CA PRO A 77 -26.48 -7.43 16.42
C PRO A 77 -27.64 -7.21 17.41
N PRO A 78 -28.87 -7.02 16.92
CA PRO A 78 -30.00 -6.78 17.81
C PRO A 78 -30.05 -7.91 18.83
N ALA A 79 -30.10 -7.55 20.11
CA ALA A 79 -30.30 -8.52 21.17
C ALA A 79 -31.62 -9.26 20.86
N THR A 80 -31.53 -10.53 20.50
CA THR A 80 -32.68 -11.42 20.53
C THR A 80 -33.07 -11.51 22.00
N ASP A 81 -34.04 -10.69 22.40
CA ASP A 81 -34.69 -10.78 23.69
C ASP A 81 -35.46 -12.10 23.70
N ALA A 82 -34.78 -13.18 24.11
CA ALA A 82 -35.39 -14.47 24.36
C ALA A 82 -36.23 -14.29 25.63
N GLY A 83 -37.46 -13.81 25.44
CA GLY A 83 -38.47 -13.66 26.47
C GLY A 83 -38.55 -14.93 27.32
N THR A 84 -38.09 -14.81 28.56
CA THR A 84 -38.27 -15.83 29.59
C THR A 84 -39.74 -15.84 29.95
N GLY A 85 -40.48 -16.75 29.31
CA GLY A 85 -41.85 -17.07 29.70
C GLY A 85 -41.83 -17.86 31.01
N GLU A 86 -41.89 -17.16 32.13
CA GLU A 86 -42.25 -17.76 33.43
C GLU A 86 -43.64 -18.39 33.30
N LYS A 87 -43.69 -19.73 33.25
CA LYS A 87 -44.93 -20.47 33.51
C LYS A 87 -45.08 -20.64 35.01
N GLU A 88 -45.82 -19.73 35.60
CA GLU A 88 -46.62 -19.94 36.81
C GLU A 88 -47.52 -21.17 36.60
N THR A 89 -47.26 -22.26 37.34
CA THR A 89 -48.26 -23.31 37.57
C THR A 89 -48.42 -23.49 39.07
N ALA A 90 -49.58 -23.03 39.52
CA ALA A 90 -50.08 -23.06 40.87
C ALA A 90 -50.47 -24.47 41.35
N ARG A 91 -50.28 -24.63 42.66
CA ARG A 91 -51.07 -25.43 43.64
C ARG A 91 -50.97 -26.95 43.66
#